data_AF-A0A2T1F8E5-F1
#
_entry.id   AF-A0A2T1F8E5-F1
#
_cell.length_a   1.000
_cell.length_b   1.000
_cell.length_c   1.000
_cell.angle_alpha   90.00
_cell.angle_beta   90.00
_cell.angle_gamma   90.00
#
_symmetry.space_group_name_H-M   'P 1'
#
loop_
_entity.id
_entity.type
_entity.pdbx_description
1 polymer ?
#
loop_
_entity_poly.entity_id
_entity_poly.type
_entity_poly.pdbx_seq_one_letter_code
_entity_poly.pdbx_strand_id
1 'polypeptide(L)'
;MERYRSCPNCASEKAEAIGFTWWGGIVGPKMFNHVKCTQCGTTYNGKTGKSNQTAIAIYVGVSTVVAIAVFTVITPSRQQNNPAISSGYSDNLDRIAIARSSVDA
;
A
#
# COMPACT_ATOMS: atom_id res chain seq x y z
N MET A 1 -2.29 28.09 -22.03
CA MET A 1 -2.72 27.65 -20.68
C MET A 1 -4.03 26.92 -20.87
N GLU A 2 -4.06 25.59 -20.76
CA GLU A 2 -5.35 24.88 -20.72
C GLU A 2 -6.11 25.37 -19.49
N ARG A 3 -7.31 25.94 -19.69
CA ARG A 3 -8.18 26.29 -18.57
C ARG A 3 -8.74 25.01 -17.97
N TYR A 4 -8.60 24.87 -16.66
CA TYR A 4 -9.27 23.80 -15.92
C TYR A 4 -10.78 24.03 -15.89
N ARG A 5 -11.55 22.93 -15.79
CA ARG A 5 -13.00 22.99 -15.57
C ARG A 5 -13.33 23.67 -14.24
N SER A 6 -14.51 24.28 -14.18
CA SER A 6 -15.05 24.89 -12.97
C SER A 6 -15.13 23.88 -11.83
N CYS A 7 -14.88 24.35 -10.62
CA CYS A 7 -14.94 23.52 -9.42
C CYS A 7 -16.36 22.95 -9.23
N PRO A 8 -16.52 21.64 -9.02
CA PRO A 8 -17.85 21.03 -8.84
C PRO A 8 -18.55 21.46 -7.54
N ASN A 9 -17.82 22.04 -6.58
CA ASN A 9 -18.37 22.43 -5.28
C ASN A 9 -18.81 23.90 -5.24
N CYS A 10 -17.99 24.82 -5.76
CA CYS A 10 -18.26 26.28 -5.69
C CYS A 10 -18.35 26.97 -7.06
N ALA A 11 -18.31 26.22 -8.16
CA ALA A 11 -18.33 26.71 -9.54
C ALA A 11 -17.18 27.67 -9.94
N SER A 12 -16.18 27.86 -9.07
CA SER A 12 -15.02 28.70 -9.37
C SER A 12 -14.17 28.16 -10.52
N GLU A 13 -13.68 29.03 -11.40
CA GLU A 13 -12.71 28.70 -12.44
C GLU A 13 -11.25 28.77 -11.96
N LYS A 14 -11.04 29.21 -10.72
CA LYS A 14 -9.70 29.36 -10.13
C LYS A 14 -9.25 28.04 -9.52
N ALA A 15 -8.39 27.33 -10.24
CA ALA A 15 -7.78 26.09 -9.77
C ALA A 15 -6.29 26.04 -10.08
N GLU A 16 -5.53 25.38 -9.20
CA GLU A 16 -4.10 25.17 -9.31
C GLU A 16 -3.78 23.67 -9.42
N ALA A 17 -2.77 23.32 -10.20
CA ALA A 17 -2.30 21.94 -10.28
C ALA A 17 -1.56 21.55 -9.00
N ILE A 18 -1.90 20.38 -8.45
CA ILE A 18 -1.17 19.83 -7.30
C ILE A 18 0.13 19.21 -7.81
N GLY A 19 1.27 19.65 -7.27
CA GLY A 19 2.59 19.14 -7.68
C GLY A 19 3.01 17.83 -6.99
N PHE A 20 2.47 17.56 -5.79
CA PHE A 20 2.83 16.39 -4.98
C PHE A 20 1.64 15.92 -4.14
N THR A 21 1.45 14.61 -4.03
CA THR A 21 0.56 13.98 -3.05
C THR A 21 1.29 12.91 -2.26
N TRP A 22 0.92 12.72 -1.00
CA TRP A 22 1.53 11.70 -0.13
C TRP A 22 1.29 10.27 -0.63
N TRP A 23 0.21 10.02 -1.36
CA TRP A 23 -0.16 8.69 -1.87
C TRP A 23 0.35 8.39 -3.28
N GLY A 24 0.84 9.39 -4.02
CA GLY A 24 1.21 9.24 -5.43
C GLY A 24 2.47 10.01 -5.84
N GLY A 25 3.15 10.66 -4.89
CA GLY A 25 4.30 11.51 -5.13
C GLY A 25 3.99 12.61 -6.15
N ILE A 26 4.93 12.84 -7.08
CA ILE A 26 4.78 13.79 -8.18
C ILE A 26 3.96 13.20 -9.35
N VAL A 27 3.94 11.86 -9.46
CA VAL A 27 3.36 11.15 -10.60
C VAL A 27 1.83 11.08 -10.50
N GLY A 28 1.31 10.77 -9.32
CA GLY A 28 -0.13 10.64 -9.07
C GLY A 28 -0.93 11.87 -9.50
N PRO A 29 -0.58 13.09 -9.04
CA PRO A 29 -1.31 14.30 -9.41
C PRO A 29 -1.33 14.57 -10.92
N LYS A 30 -0.20 14.33 -11.61
CA LYS A 30 -0.12 14.49 -13.06
C LYS A 30 -0.96 13.48 -13.82
N MET A 31 -0.97 12.21 -13.39
CA MET A 31 -1.74 11.15 -14.04
C MET A 31 -3.25 11.42 -13.97
N PHE A 32 -3.74 11.92 -12.84
CA PHE A 32 -5.17 12.19 -12.63
C PHE A 32 -5.61 13.62 -12.96
N ASN A 33 -4.72 14.46 -13.50
CA ASN A 33 -4.96 15.90 -13.70
C ASN A 33 -5.54 16.53 -12.43
N HIS A 34 -4.95 16.19 -11.28
CA HIS A 34 -5.46 16.54 -9.97
C HIS A 34 -5.17 18.01 -9.69
N VAL A 35 -6.24 18.79 -9.56
CA VAL A 35 -6.18 20.22 -9.28
C VAL A 35 -6.90 20.52 -7.97
N LYS A 36 -6.51 21.62 -7.34
CA LYS A 36 -7.15 22.17 -6.15
C LYS A 36 -7.82 23.48 -6.51
N CYS A 37 -9.08 23.65 -6.12
CA CYS A 37 -9.72 24.96 -6.20
C CYS A 37 -9.09 25.92 -5.19
N THR A 38 -8.67 27.11 -5.63
CA THR A 38 -8.04 28.11 -4.75
C THR A 38 -9.07 28.86 -3.89
N GLN A 39 -10.37 28.74 -4.19
CA GLN A 39 -11.43 29.36 -3.39
C GLN A 39 -11.96 28.47 -2.27
N CYS A 40 -12.40 27.24 -2.58
CA CYS A 40 -13.01 26.35 -1.58
C CYS A 40 -12.09 25.20 -1.13
N GLY A 41 -10.91 25.06 -1.74
CA GLY A 41 -9.96 23.98 -1.42
C GLY A 41 -10.34 22.60 -1.94
N THR A 42 -11.49 22.43 -2.60
CA THR A 42 -11.90 21.14 -3.15
C THR A 42 -10.91 20.67 -4.21
N THR A 43 -10.49 19.42 -4.10
CA THR A 43 -9.62 18.77 -5.07
C THR A 43 -10.43 17.95 -6.07
N TYR A 44 -10.16 18.08 -7.35
CA TYR A 44 -10.94 17.46 -8.41
C TYR A 44 -10.10 17.23 -9.67
N ASN A 45 -10.71 16.71 -10.71
CA ASN A 45 -10.09 16.52 -12.02
C ASN A 45 -10.19 17.81 -12.85
N GLY A 46 -9.04 18.42 -13.16
CA GLY A 46 -9.01 19.66 -13.92
C GLY A 46 -9.54 19.54 -15.35
N LYS A 47 -9.52 18.33 -15.95
CA LYS A 47 -10.02 18.08 -17.31
C LYS A 47 -11.54 17.84 -17.34
N THR A 48 -12.06 17.06 -16.39
CA THR A 48 -13.48 16.64 -16.41
C THR A 48 -14.37 17.43 -15.46
N GLY A 49 -13.80 18.15 -14.48
CA GLY A 49 -14.57 18.82 -13.42
C GLY A 49 -15.16 17.86 -12.38
N LYS A 50 -14.84 16.56 -12.44
CA LYS A 50 -15.38 15.53 -11.52
C LYS A 50 -14.43 15.23 -10.37
N SER A 51 -14.94 14.61 -9.30
CA SER A 51 -14.10 14.12 -8.20
C SER A 51 -13.16 13.00 -8.69
N ASN A 52 -11.89 13.06 -8.27
CA ASN A 52 -10.90 12.02 -8.52
C ASN A 52 -10.80 10.99 -7.38
N GLN A 53 -11.60 11.13 -6.31
CA GLN A 53 -11.45 10.29 -5.10
C GLN A 53 -11.55 8.79 -5.41
N THR A 54 -12.53 8.37 -6.22
CA THR A 54 -12.70 6.95 -6.57
C THR A 54 -11.51 6.42 -7.37
N ALA A 55 -11.03 7.16 -8.35
CA ALA A 55 -9.88 6.75 -9.18
C ALA A 55 -8.60 6.68 -8.34
N ILE A 56 -8.39 7.64 -7.43
CA ILE A 56 -7.26 7.66 -6.49
C ILE A 56 -7.32 6.47 -5.56
N ALA A 57 -8.50 6.15 -4.99
CA ALA A 57 -8.67 5.02 -4.09
C ALA A 57 -8.31 3.69 -4.77
N ILE A 58 -8.76 3.49 -6.03
CA ILE A 58 -8.42 2.30 -6.81
C ILE A 58 -6.91 2.26 -7.09
N TYR A 59 -6.31 3.37 -7.50
CA TYR A 59 -4.87 3.45 -7.75
C TYR A 59 -4.04 3.10 -6.51
N VAL A 60 -4.38 3.65 -5.34
CA VAL A 60 -3.68 3.37 -4.08
C VAL A 60 -3.88 1.91 -3.68
N GLY A 61 -5.10 1.37 -3.81
CA GLY A 61 -5.37 -0.04 -3.52
C GLY A 61 -4.54 -0.98 -4.39
N VAL A 62 -4.56 -0.80 -5.71
CA VAL A 62 -3.82 -1.64 -6.66
C VAL A 62 -2.31 -1.50 -6.47
N SER A 63 -1.80 -0.27 -6.36
CA SER A 63 -0.36 -0.04 -6.16
C SER A 63 0.17 -0.65 -4.87
N THR A 64 -0.63 -0.63 -3.78
CA THR A 64 -0.27 -1.27 -2.52
C THR A 64 -0.19 -2.79 -2.66
N VAL A 65 -1.17 -3.42 -3.30
CA VAL A 65 -1.17 -4.89 -3.53
C VAL A 65 0.03 -5.30 -4.38
N VAL A 66 0.32 -4.55 -5.45
CA VAL A 66 1.48 -4.81 -6.31
C VAL A 66 2.78 -4.63 -5.55
N ALA A 67 2.92 -3.56 -4.77
CA ALA A 67 4.12 -3.31 -3.97
C ALA A 67 4.37 -4.44 -2.95
N ILE A 68 3.31 -4.95 -2.30
CA ILE A 68 3.41 -6.10 -1.39
C ILE A 68 3.84 -7.35 -2.15
N ALA A 69 3.21 -7.67 -3.29
CA ALA A 69 3.56 -8.85 -4.08
C ALA A 69 5.02 -8.81 -4.57
N VAL A 70 5.47 -7.64 -5.02
CA VAL A 70 6.87 -7.42 -5.43
C VAL A 70 7.81 -7.57 -4.23
N PHE A 71 7.45 -6.97 -3.09
CA PHE A 71 8.26 -7.08 -1.88
C PHE A 71 8.41 -8.53 -1.43
N THR A 72 7.32 -9.31 -1.36
CA THR A 72 7.37 -10.71 -0.93
C THR A 72 8.11 -11.62 -1.91
N VAL A 73 8.11 -11.30 -3.21
CA VAL A 73 8.89 -12.03 -4.22
C VAL A 73 10.38 -11.68 -4.14
N ILE A 74 10.72 -10.40 -3.90
CA ILE A 74 12.10 -9.92 -3.89
C ILE A 74 12.82 -10.22 -2.57
N THR A 75 12.12 -10.16 -1.43
CA THR A 75 12.69 -10.62 -0.16
C THR A 75 12.47 -12.14 -0.06
N PRO A 76 13.48 -13.00 -0.36
CA PRO A 76 13.35 -14.40 -0.04
C PRO A 76 13.13 -14.47 1.47
N SER A 77 12.03 -15.11 1.85
CA SER A 77 11.60 -15.38 3.20
C SER A 77 12.77 -15.90 4.05
N ARG A 78 13.40 -15.01 4.84
CA ARG A 78 14.30 -15.30 5.98
C ARG A 78 13.56 -16.03 7.13
N GLN A 79 12.54 -16.83 6.83
CA GLN A 79 11.70 -17.53 7.81
C GLN A 79 11.92 -19.05 7.81
N GLN A 80 12.54 -19.63 6.78
CA GLN A 80 12.87 -21.07 6.77
C GLN A 80 14.21 -21.40 7.45
N ASN A 81 15.00 -20.39 7.82
CA ASN A 81 16.32 -20.54 8.43
C ASN A 81 16.34 -20.17 9.91
N ASN A 82 15.23 -20.36 10.63
CA ASN A 82 15.21 -20.36 12.10
C ASN A 82 15.40 -21.81 12.60
N PRO A 83 16.64 -22.31 12.78
CA PRO A 83 16.91 -23.65 13.32
C PRO A 83 16.48 -23.81 14.79
N ALA A 84 16.11 -22.72 15.48
CA ALA A 84 15.74 -22.74 16.89
C ALA A 84 14.49 -23.58 17.18
N ILE A 85 13.59 -23.77 16.21
CA ILE A 85 12.35 -24.55 16.42
C ILE A 85 12.55 -26.05 16.16
N SER A 86 13.50 -26.45 15.30
CA SER A 86 13.73 -27.87 15.00
C SER A 86 14.67 -28.56 15.98
N SER A 87 15.64 -27.85 16.58
CA SER A 87 16.62 -28.46 17.49
C SER A 87 16.01 -28.86 18.84
N GLY A 88 15.05 -28.09 19.36
CA GLY A 88 14.46 -28.35 20.68
C GLY A 88 13.41 -29.48 20.71
N TYR A 89 12.87 -29.84 19.54
CA TYR A 89 11.84 -30.88 19.43
C TYR A 89 12.44 -32.29 19.45
N SER A 90 13.56 -32.52 18.74
CA SER A 90 14.26 -33.81 18.75
C SER A 90 14.83 -34.16 20.12
N ASP A 91 15.45 -33.19 20.81
CA ASP A 91 16.08 -33.40 22.12
C ASP A 91 15.07 -33.84 23.20
N ASN A 92 13.84 -33.34 23.14
CA ASN A 92 12.79 -33.75 24.07
C ASN A 92 12.24 -35.15 23.77
N LEU A 93 12.12 -35.52 22.50
CA LEU A 93 11.63 -36.84 22.12
C LEU A 93 12.61 -37.93 22.55
N ASP A 94 13.92 -37.70 22.42
CA ASP A 94 14.94 -38.64 22.88
C ASP A 94 14.88 -38.84 24.39
N ARG A 95 14.69 -37.75 25.15
CA ARG A 95 14.50 -37.81 26.61
C ARG A 95 13.24 -38.57 27.02
N ILE A 96 12.13 -38.37 26.31
CA ILE A 96 10.88 -39.08 26.57
C ILE A 96 11.03 -40.57 26.23
N ALA A 97 11.73 -40.91 25.15
CA ALA A 97 11.99 -42.31 24.78
C ALA A 97 12.84 -43.05 25.82
N ILE A 98 13.89 -42.40 26.35
CA ILE A 98 14.72 -42.96 27.44
C ILE A 98 13.92 -43.08 28.74
N ALA A 99 13.12 -42.07 29.08
CA ALA A 99 12.28 -42.13 30.28
C ALA A 99 11.28 -43.29 30.21
N ARG A 100 10.70 -43.55 29.03
CA ARG A 100 9.75 -44.65 28.83
C ARG A 100 10.41 -46.02 28.96
N SER A 101 11.61 -46.23 28.41
CA SER A 101 12.31 -47.51 28.54
C SER A 101 12.70 -47.86 29.99
N SER A 102 12.83 -46.85 30.87
CA SER A 102 13.10 -47.06 32.30
C SER A 102 11.87 -47.43 33.14
N VAL A 103 10.67 -47.24 32.62
CA VAL A 103 9.41 -47.60 33.29
C VAL A 103 8.95 -49.01 32.92
N ASP A 104 9.36 -49.49 31.75
CA ASP A 104 8.99 -50.81 31.21
C ASP A 104 10.00 -51.94 31.59
N ALA A 105 10.98 -51.66 32.46
CA ALA A 105 12.02 -52.60 32.94
C ALA A 105 11.87 -52.91 34.43
#